data_AF-A0A497PI87-F1
#
_entry.id   AF-A0A497PI87-F1
#
_cell.length_a   1.000
_cell.length_b   1.000
_cell.length_c   1.000
_cell.angle_alpha   90.00
_cell.angle_beta   90.00
_cell.angle_gamma   90.00
#
_symmetry.space_group_name_H-M   'P 1'
#
loop_
_entity.id
_entity.type
_entity.pdbx_description
1 polymer ?
#
loop_
_entity_poly.entity_id
_entity_poly.type
_entity_poly.pdbx_seq_one_letter_code
_entity_poly.pdbx_strand_id
1 'polypeptide(L)'
;MTDFLLGFPRGFGEEMKIMIHLKLVQLLSAGYDRFTIDAATQLGILVANNGGANKIAVAEHTILLILALYKKLCKHHSELKNGVWLREKDHPLRLF
;
A
#
# COMPACT_ATOMS: atom_id res chain seq x y z
N MET A 1 20.66 11.55 20.98
CA MET A 1 21.40 10.40 20.41
C MET A 1 20.37 9.33 20.13
N THR A 2 20.15 9.01 18.84
CA THR A 2 19.07 8.11 18.42
C THR A 2 19.68 6.93 17.68
N ASP A 3 19.61 5.75 18.27
CA ASP A 3 20.13 4.52 17.66
C ASP A 3 19.16 3.92 16.62
N PHE A 4 17.86 4.18 16.78
CA PHE A 4 16.78 3.56 16.01
C PHE A 4 15.78 4.59 15.51
N LEU A 5 15.41 4.50 14.23
CA LEU A 5 14.36 5.30 13.64
C LEU A 5 13.22 4.40 13.14
N LEU A 6 11.98 4.74 13.48
CA LEU A 6 10.78 4.03 13.07
C LEU A 6 9.82 4.99 12.35
N GLY A 7 9.31 4.60 11.18
CA GLY A 7 8.24 5.38 10.54
C GLY A 7 8.05 5.14 9.04
N PHE A 8 7.58 6.19 8.37
CA PHE A 8 7.45 6.27 6.90
C PHE A 8 8.34 7.37 6.31
N PRO A 9 9.66 7.33 6.54
CA PRO A 9 10.57 8.32 6.00
C PRO A 9 10.50 8.32 4.46
N ARG A 10 10.11 9.45 3.87
CA ARG A 10 10.16 9.68 2.42
C ARG A 10 11.31 10.64 2.14
N GLY A 11 12.21 10.30 1.22
CA GLY A 11 13.32 11.19 0.82
C GLY A 11 14.44 11.36 1.86
N PHE A 12 14.54 10.40 2.79
CA PHE A 12 15.36 10.48 4.00
C PHE A 12 16.83 10.07 3.76
N GLY A 13 17.46 10.68 2.75
CA GLY A 13 18.81 10.31 2.27
C GLY A 13 19.92 11.13 2.91
N GLU A 14 19.84 12.46 2.79
CA GLU A 14 20.88 13.39 3.26
C GLU A 14 20.85 13.57 4.77
N GLU A 15 19.67 13.49 5.41
CA GLU A 15 19.55 13.65 6.85
C GLU A 15 20.24 12.52 7.63
N MET A 16 20.39 11.33 7.05
CA MET A 16 21.10 10.22 7.69
C MET A 16 22.59 10.53 7.92
N LYS A 17 23.20 11.38 7.09
CA LYS A 17 24.63 11.73 7.21
C LYS A 17 24.95 12.47 8.52
N ILE A 18 23.99 13.24 9.04
CA ILE A 18 24.15 13.97 10.31
C ILE A 18 23.74 13.12 11.52
N MET A 19 23.13 11.96 11.32
CA MET A 19 22.70 11.05 12.38
C MET A 19 23.80 10.04 12.72
N ILE A 20 24.89 10.54 13.30
CA ILE A 20 26.14 9.79 13.58
C ILE A 20 26.00 8.54 14.47
N HIS A 21 24.85 8.33 15.11
CA HIS A 21 24.57 7.18 15.97
C HIS A 21 23.47 6.27 15.45
N LEU A 22 22.86 6.59 14.31
CA LEU A 22 21.78 5.80 13.75
C LEU A 22 22.33 4.45 13.28
N LYS A 23 21.72 3.36 13.76
CA LYS A 23 22.13 1.99 13.45
C LYS A 23 21.09 1.25 12.61
N LEU A 24 19.81 1.58 12.79
CA LEU A 24 18.71 0.90 12.11
C LEU A 24 17.56 1.85 11.80
N VAL A 25 17.05 1.76 10.58
CA VAL A 25 15.78 2.34 10.14
C VAL A 25 14.76 1.23 9.93
N GLN A 26 13.69 1.25 10.72
CA GLN A 26 12.54 0.37 10.55
C GLN A 26 11.44 1.12 9.79
N LEU A 27 11.15 0.64 8.58
CA LEU A 27 10.01 1.08 7.79
C LEU A 27 8.75 0.34 8.25
N LEU A 28 7.67 1.09 8.42
CA LEU A 28 6.35 0.53 8.73
C LEU A 28 5.61 -0.01 7.48
N SER A 29 6.13 0.29 6.30
CA SER A 29 5.61 -0.16 5.01
C SER A 29 6.14 -1.53 4.61
N ALA A 30 5.42 -2.20 3.70
CA ALA A 30 5.93 -3.36 2.98
C ALA A 30 6.87 -2.93 1.84
N GLY A 31 6.47 -1.93 1.06
CA GLY A 31 7.30 -1.31 0.02
C GLY A 31 8.34 -0.36 0.59
N TYR A 32 9.53 -0.35 0.02
CA TYR A 32 10.67 0.47 0.41
C TYR A 32 11.29 1.24 -0.77
N ASP A 33 10.61 1.23 -1.91
CA ASP A 33 10.99 1.90 -3.16
C ASP A 33 11.20 3.42 -3.03
N ARG A 34 10.56 4.05 -2.04
CA ARG A 34 10.67 5.49 -1.76
C ARG A 34 11.78 5.85 -0.77
N PHE A 35 12.44 4.85 -0.20
CA PHE A 35 13.51 5.03 0.77
C PHE A 35 14.86 4.88 0.07
N THR A 36 15.83 5.74 0.40
CA THR A 36 17.16 5.72 -0.22
C THR A 36 18.03 4.63 0.42
N ILE A 37 17.79 3.37 0.05
CA ILE A 37 18.51 2.20 0.54
C ILE A 37 20.02 2.32 0.30
N ASP A 38 20.42 2.86 -0.85
CA ASP A 38 21.85 3.01 -1.21
C ASP A 38 22.59 3.94 -0.24
N ALA A 39 21.96 5.06 0.13
CA ALA A 39 22.54 6.00 1.10
C ALA A 39 22.68 5.36 2.49
N ALA A 40 21.66 4.63 2.95
CA ALA A 40 21.72 3.92 4.22
C ALA A 40 22.83 2.84 4.21
N THR A 41 22.95 2.11 3.09
CA THR A 41 23.96 1.07 2.88
C THR A 41 25.38 1.66 2.92
N GLN A 42 25.62 2.79 2.24
CA GLN A 42 26.91 3.48 2.25
C GLN A 42 27.31 3.97 3.65
N LEU A 43 26.32 4.31 4.49
CA LEU A 43 26.53 4.77 5.87
C LEU A 43 26.60 3.60 6.88
N GLY A 44 26.47 2.34 6.44
CA GLY A 44 26.45 1.18 7.32
C GLY A 44 25.20 1.07 8.20
N ILE A 45 24.12 1.77 7.82
CA ILE A 45 22.86 1.79 8.54
C ILE A 45 21.98 0.65 8.03
N LEU A 46 21.51 -0.21 8.93
CA LEU A 46 20.59 -1.28 8.57
C LEU A 46 19.20 -0.73 8.24
N VAL A 47 18.51 -1.37 7.31
CA VAL A 47 17.13 -1.04 6.95
C VAL A 47 16.29 -2.30 7.02
N ALA A 48 15.18 -2.22 7.73
CA ALA A 48 14.17 -3.27 7.80
C ALA A 48 12.81 -2.72 7.38
N ASN A 49 11.97 -3.58 6.80
CA ASN A 49 10.59 -3.24 6.46
C ASN A 49 9.62 -4.12 7.28
N ASN A 50 8.31 -3.95 7.05
CA ASN A 50 7.29 -4.73 7.75
C ASN A 50 7.04 -6.13 7.13
N GLY A 51 7.92 -6.61 6.23
CA GLY A 51 7.87 -7.98 5.70
C GLY A 51 6.55 -8.40 5.03
N GLY A 52 5.69 -7.46 4.62
CA GLY A 52 4.37 -7.76 4.08
C GLY A 52 3.39 -8.33 5.12
N ALA A 53 3.40 -7.85 6.37
CA ALA A 53 2.43 -8.25 7.40
C ALA A 53 0.96 -8.12 6.95
N ASN A 54 0.68 -7.23 5.99
CA ASN A 54 -0.64 -7.05 5.38
C ASN A 54 -0.91 -7.92 4.13
N LYS A 55 -0.06 -8.90 3.80
CA LYS A 55 -0.16 -9.69 2.55
C LYS A 55 -1.53 -10.36 2.37
N ILE A 56 -2.12 -10.89 3.43
CA ILE A 56 -3.44 -11.54 3.39
C ILE A 56 -4.52 -10.48 3.10
N ALA A 57 -4.55 -9.39 3.86
CA ALA A 57 -5.51 -8.30 3.67
C ALA A 57 -5.43 -7.70 2.26
N VAL A 58 -4.22 -7.54 1.72
CA VAL A 58 -4.01 -7.07 0.33
C VAL A 58 -4.55 -8.08 -0.69
N ALA A 59 -4.32 -9.38 -0.50
CA ALA A 59 -4.86 -10.42 -1.38
C ALA A 59 -6.40 -10.44 -1.36
N GLU A 60 -6.99 -10.41 -0.17
CA GLU A 60 -8.46 -10.36 0.01
C GLU A 60 -9.05 -9.11 -0.65
N HIS A 61 -8.46 -7.95 -0.41
CA HIS A 61 -8.91 -6.70 -1.02
C HIS A 61 -8.77 -6.72 -2.54
N THR A 62 -7.73 -7.34 -3.08
CA THR A 62 -7.54 -7.49 -4.53
C THR A 62 -8.67 -8.31 -5.15
N ILE A 63 -9.02 -9.46 -4.56
CA ILE A 63 -10.14 -10.30 -5.03
C ILE A 63 -11.46 -9.53 -4.92
N LEU A 64 -11.68 -8.83 -3.80
CA LEU A 64 -12.86 -7.99 -3.61
C LEU A 64 -12.97 -6.92 -4.71
N LEU A 65 -11.88 -6.22 -5.04
CA LEU A 65 -11.87 -5.21 -6.10
C LEU A 65 -12.17 -5.81 -7.48
N ILE A 66 -11.62 -6.99 -7.79
CA ILE A 66 -11.92 -7.71 -9.04
C ILE A 66 -13.42 -7.99 -9.14
N LEU A 67 -14.03 -8.52 -8.08
CA LEU A 67 -15.47 -8.83 -8.04
C LEU A 67 -16.32 -7.56 -8.09
N ALA A 68 -15.95 -6.52 -7.34
CA ALA A 68 -16.64 -5.25 -7.32
C ALA A 68 -16.66 -4.59 -8.71
N LEU A 69 -15.53 -4.64 -9.42
CA LEU A 69 -15.43 -4.14 -10.79
C LEU A 69 -16.26 -4.99 -11.76
N TYR A 70 -16.10 -6.32 -11.73
CA TYR A 70 -16.81 -7.25 -12.61
C TYR A 70 -18.34 -7.13 -12.48
N LYS A 71 -18.84 -6.96 -11.24
CA LYS A 71 -20.26 -6.79 -10.94
C LYS A 71 -20.75 -5.35 -11.01
N LYS A 72 -19.90 -4.39 -11.40
CA LYS A 72 -20.21 -2.95 -11.40
C LYS A 72 -20.80 -2.50 -10.05
N LEU A 73 -20.32 -3.08 -8.95
CA LEU A 73 -20.91 -2.96 -7.61
C LEU A 73 -21.08 -1.51 -7.19
N CYS A 74 -20.06 -0.67 -7.37
CA CYS A 74 -20.11 0.74 -6.99
C CYS A 74 -21.18 1.52 -7.75
N LYS A 75 -21.39 1.22 -9.05
CA LYS A 75 -22.43 1.84 -9.87
C LYS A 75 -23.82 1.46 -9.33
N HIS A 76 -24.08 0.16 -9.20
CA HIS A 76 -25.37 -0.35 -8.73
C HIS A 76 -25.67 0.09 -7.29
N HIS A 77 -24.68 0.14 -6.42
CA HIS A 77 -24.85 0.68 -5.06
C HIS A 77 -25.30 2.13 -5.09
N SER A 78 -24.68 2.98 -5.92
CA SER A 78 -25.06 4.38 -6.08
C SER A 78 -26.48 4.54 -6.62
N GLU A 79 -26.86 3.75 -7.64
CA GLU A 79 -28.20 3.74 -8.24
C GLU A 79 -29.28 3.35 -7.22
N LEU A 80 -29.05 2.26 -6.48
CA LEU A 80 -29.95 1.79 -5.44
C LEU A 80 -30.12 2.83 -4.33
N LYS A 81 -29.04 3.49 -3.91
CA LYS A 81 -29.09 4.58 -2.93
C LYS A 81 -29.94 5.76 -3.42
N ASN A 82 -30.02 5.96 -4.73
CA ASN A 82 -30.84 6.99 -5.37
C ASN A 82 -32.26 6.50 -5.77
N GLY A 83 -32.68 5.32 -5.31
CA GLY A 83 -34.01 4.76 -5.61
C GLY A 83 -34.16 4.18 -7.01
N VAL A 84 -33.07 4.03 -7.76
CA VAL A 84 -33.07 3.46 -9.11
C VAL A 84 -32.78 1.96 -9.03
N TRP A 85 -33.77 1.14 -9.43
CA TRP A 85 -33.61 -0.31 -9.55
C TRP A 85 -33.52 -0.72 -11.02
N LEU A 86 -32.30 -0.95 -11.53
CA LEU A 86 -32.09 -1.41 -12.89
C LEU A 86 -32.37 -2.91 -13.01
N ARG A 87 -33.42 -3.29 -13.76
CA ARG A 87 -33.73 -4.71 -14.06
C ARG A 87 -33.06 -5.15 -15.35
N GLU A 88 -32.34 -6.28 -15.26
CA GLU A 88 -31.91 -7.24 -16.29
C GLU A 88 -31.18 -6.78 -17.58
N LYS A 89 -31.34 -5.55 -18.09
CA LYS A 89 -30.70 -5.14 -19.35
C LYS A 89 -29.18 -4.93 -19.25
N ASP A 90 -28.64 -4.81 -18.03
CA ASP A 90 -27.21 -4.51 -17.76
C ASP A 90 -26.36 -5.73 -17.37
N HIS A 91 -26.91 -6.95 -17.47
CA HIS A 91 -26.18 -8.15 -17.08
C HIS A 91 -24.98 -8.37 -18.04
N PRO A 92 -23.72 -8.39 -17.56
CA PRO A 92 -22.53 -8.47 -18.42
C PRO A 92 -22.37 -9.79 -19.18
N LEU A 93 -23.32 -10.72 -19.05
CA LEU A 93 -23.33 -12.04 -19.69
C LEU A 93 -24.39 -12.19 -20.78
N ARG A 94 -25.13 -11.14 -21.18
CA ARG A 94 -26.06 -11.18 -22.32
C ARG A 94 -25.37 -10.91 -23.67
N LEU A 95 -24.23 -11.57 -23.90
CA LEU A 95 -23.57 -11.61 -25.22
C LEU A 95 -23.71 -12.99 -25.90
N PHE A 96 -24.62 -13.83 -25.39
CA PHE A 96 -25.13 -15.03 -26.05
C PHE A 96 -26.65 -15.05 -25.89
#